data_AF-A0A4Y7QX94-F1
#
_entry.id   AF-A0A4Y7QX94-F1
#
_cell.length_a   1.000
_cell.length_b   1.000
_cell.length_c   1.000
_cell.angle_alpha   90.00
_cell.angle_beta   90.00
_cell.angle_gamma   90.00
#
_symmetry.space_group_name_H-M   'P 1'
#
loop_
_entity.id
_entity.type
_entity.pdbx_description
1 polymer ?
#
loop_
_entity_poly.entity_id
_entity_poly.type
_entity_poly.pdbx_seq_one_letter_code
_entity_poly.pdbx_strand_id
1 'polypeptide(L)' 'MGEIEKKLNTNTSVNKNIDKHIVLKFLGTAVMGILESYVLDEIDSDVAFVATQVGELMKRNI' A
#
# COMPACT_ATOMS: atom_id res chain seq x y z
N MET A 1 -13.79 -8.47 -0.04
CA MET A 1 -13.05 -8.36 -1.31
C MET A 1 -13.54 -7.19 -2.18
N GLY A 2 -14.85 -6.88 -2.24
CA GLY A 2 -15.39 -5.88 -3.19
C GLY A 2 -15.06 -4.38 -2.99
N GLU A 3 -14.71 -3.91 -1.79
CA GLU A 3 -14.38 -2.48 -1.58
C GLU A 3 -13.06 -2.06 -2.25
N ILE A 4 -12.05 -2.92 -2.17
CA ILE A 4 -10.73 -2.67 -2.79
C ILE A 4 -10.87 -2.68 -4.31
N GLU A 5 -11.70 -3.58 -4.84
CA GLU A 5 -11.98 -3.62 -6.28
C GLU A 5 -12.66 -2.35 -6.77
N LYS A 6 -13.59 -1.80 -5.98
CA LYS A 6 -14.28 -0.56 -6.31
C LYS A 6 -13.33 0.65 -6.33
N LYS A 7 -12.38 0.72 -5.39
CA LYS A 7 -11.35 1.78 -5.35
C LYS A 7 -10.38 1.68 -6.54
N LEU A 8 -9.98 0.47 -6.91
CA LEU A 8 -9.09 0.24 -8.05
C LEU A 8 -9.75 0.50 -9.42
N ASN A 9 -11.07 0.29 -9.56
CA ASN A 9 -11.80 0.39 -10.83
C ASN A 9 -12.33 1.80 -11.17
N THR A 10 -12.13 2.81 -10.33
CA THR A 10 -12.57 4.16 -10.67
C THR A 10 -11.62 4.75 -11.72
N ASN A 11 -12.17 5.04 -12.91
CA ASN A 11 -11.56 5.61 -14.13
C ASN A 11 -10.76 6.92 -13.97
N THR A 12 -10.47 7.31 -12.73
CA THR A 12 -9.78 8.50 -12.23
C THR A 12 -8.49 8.17 -11.46
N SER A 13 -8.12 6.90 -11.27
CA SER A 13 -6.96 6.51 -10.47
C SER A 13 -5.63 6.82 -11.16
N VAL A 14 -4.63 7.19 -10.36
CA VAL A 14 -3.22 7.40 -10.77
C VAL A 14 -2.65 6.19 -11.53
N ASN A 15 -3.27 5.02 -11.38
CA ASN A 15 -2.87 3.74 -11.94
C ASN A 15 -3.67 3.32 -13.18
N LYS A 16 -4.32 4.26 -13.87
CA LYS A 16 -5.07 3.99 -15.10
C LYS A 16 -4.18 3.28 -16.13
N ASN A 17 -4.67 2.19 -16.72
CA ASN A 17 -3.97 1.30 -17.65
C ASN A 17 -2.91 0.36 -17.04
N ILE A 18 -2.77 0.31 -15.71
CA ILE A 18 -1.94 -0.70 -15.05
C ILE A 18 -2.83 -1.88 -14.66
N ASP A 19 -2.32 -3.09 -14.90
CA ASP A 19 -3.02 -4.31 -14.51
C ASP A 19 -3.29 -4.35 -13.00
N LYS A 20 -4.54 -4.68 -12.62
CA LYS A 20 -5.00 -4.69 -11.23
C LYS A 20 -4.20 -5.67 -10.36
N HIS A 21 -3.80 -6.82 -10.89
CA HIS A 21 -2.98 -7.77 -10.14
C HIS A 21 -1.56 -7.22 -9.92
N ILE A 22 -1.00 -6.51 -10.89
CA ILE A 22 0.28 -5.81 -10.73
C ILE A 22 0.18 -4.75 -9.63
N VAL A 23 -0.86 -3.91 -9.63
CA VAL A 23 -1.06 -2.90 -8.58
C VAL A 23 -1.18 -3.54 -7.20
N LEU A 24 -2.01 -4.57 -7.05
CA LEU A 24 -2.18 -5.28 -5.79
C LEU A 24 -0.88 -5.94 -5.32
N LYS A 25 -0.12 -6.55 -6.23
CA LYS A 25 1.17 -7.17 -5.92
C LYS A 25 2.19 -6.12 -5.48
N PHE A 26 2.27 -5.00 -6.20
CA PHE A 26 3.16 -3.89 -5.87
C PHE A 26 2.86 -3.32 -4.47
N LEU A 27 1.59 -2.98 -4.21
CA LEU A 27 1.19 -2.44 -2.91
C LEU A 27 1.43 -3.44 -1.78
N GLY A 28 1.10 -4.71 -1.98
CA GLY A 28 1.37 -5.75 -0.98
C GLY A 28 2.86 -5.95 -0.69
N THR A 29 3.70 -5.94 -1.73
CA THR A 29 5.16 -6.02 -1.58
C THR A 29 5.74 -4.79 -0.88
N ALA A 30 5.26 -3.58 -1.20
CA ALA A 30 5.70 -2.36 -0.53
C ALA A 30 5.35 -2.37 0.97
N VAL A 31 4.14 -2.79 1.33
CA VAL A 31 3.72 -2.93 2.74
C VAL A 31 4.60 -3.95 3.45
N MET A 32 4.86 -5.12 2.84
CA MET A 32 5.70 -6.16 3.44
C MET A 32 7.13 -5.67 3.67
N GLY A 33 7.74 -4.99 2.69
CA GLY A 33 9.10 -4.47 2.84
C GLY A 33 9.24 -3.45 3.98
N ILE A 34 8.25 -2.58 4.16
CA ILE A 34 8.24 -1.63 5.30
C ILE A 34 8.12 -2.36 6.64
N LEU A 35 7.30 -3.41 6.70
CA LEU A 35 7.17 -4.24 7.91
C LEU A 35 8.45 -5.02 8.21
N GLU A 36 9.13 -5.56 7.19
CA GLU A 36 10.41 -6.23 7.33
C GLU A 36 11.48 -5.28 7.88
N SER A 37 11.61 -4.08 7.29
CA SER A 37 12.53 -3.05 7.79
C SER A 37 12.20 -2.59 9.22
N TYR A 38 10.91 -2.54 9.59
CA TYR A 38 10.52 -2.26 10.97
C TYR A 38 10.97 -3.37 11.94
N VAL A 39 10.75 -4.64 11.58
CA VAL A 39 11.14 -5.80 12.40
C VAL A 39 12.66 -5.94 12.54
N LEU A 40 13.41 -5.50 11.52
CA LEU A 40 14.87 -5.50 11.51
C LEU A 40 15.49 -4.26 12.18
N ASP A 41 14.68 -3.44 12.87
CA ASP A 41 15.10 -2.18 13.51
C ASP A 41 15.76 -1.17 12.53
N GLU A 42 15.49 -1.28 11.23
CA GLU A 42 15.95 -0.31 10.22
C GLU A 42 15.09 0.96 10.21
N ILE A 43 13.88 0.87 10.78
CA ILE A 43 12.97 1.99 11.00
C ILE A 43 12.83 2.21 12.51
N ASP A 44 13.59 3.18 13.03
CA ASP A 44 13.52 3.60 14.43
C ASP A 44 12.29 4.50 14.65
N SER A 45 11.12 3.89 14.82
CA SER A 45 9.84 4.58 15.07
C SER A 45 8.83 3.64 15.72
N ASP A 46 7.79 4.21 16.34
CA ASP A 46 6.71 3.41 16.94
C ASP A 46 5.86 2.67 15.88
N VAL A 47 5.33 1.50 16.25
CA VAL A 47 4.48 0.67 15.38
C VAL A 47 3.23 1.41 14.87
N ALA A 48 2.60 2.23 15.71
CA ALA A 48 1.43 3.00 15.33
C ALA A 48 1.79 4.11 14.35
N PHE A 49 2.99 4.69 14.49
CA PHE A 49 3.51 5.67 13.55
C PHE A 49 3.74 5.02 12.17
N VAL A 50 4.44 3.89 12.12
CA VAL A 50 4.71 3.15 10.88
C VAL A 50 3.40 2.73 10.20
N ALA A 51 2.46 2.15 10.96
CA ALA A 51 1.15 1.75 10.45
C ALA A 51 0.35 2.93 9.87
N THR A 52 0.41 4.10 10.50
CA THR A 52 -0.24 5.32 10.01
C THR A 52 0.33 5.75 8.67
N GLN A 53 1.66 5.79 8.54
CA GLN A 53 2.32 6.20 7.29
C GLN A 53 2.02 5.23 6.15
N VAL A 54 2.07 3.92 6.41
CA VAL A 54 1.71 2.89 5.43
C VAL A 54 0.25 3.05 4.99
N GLY A 55 -0.67 3.31 5.93
CA GLY A 55 -2.08 3.56 5.62
C GLY A 55 -2.31 4.78 4.72
N GLU A 56 -1.60 5.88 4.97
CA GLU A 56 -1.65 7.09 4.12
C GLU A 56 -1.06 6.85 2.73
N LEU A 57 0.05 6.10 2.64
CA LEU A 57 0.64 5.71 1.36
C LEU A 57 -0.33 4.85 0.55
N MET A 58 -1.01 3.90 1.19
CA MET A 58 -2.03 3.09 0.53
C MET A 58 -3.13 4.01 -0.03
N LYS A 59 -3.76 4.87 0.78
CA LYS A 59 -4.84 5.77 0.33
C LYS A 59 -4.46 6.66 -0.86
N ARG A 60 -3.19 7.08 -0.97
CA ARG A 60 -2.72 7.93 -2.09
C ARG A 60 -2.55 7.15 -3.40
N ASN A 61 -2.38 5.84 -3.31
CA ASN A 61 -2.06 4.97 -4.44
C ASN A 61 -3.21 4.04 -4.85
N ILE A 62 -4.41 4.18 -4.25
CA ILE A 62 -5.64 3.44 -4.65
C ILE A 62 -6.76 4.40 -5.03
#